data_AF-A0A412SV57-F1
#
_entry.id   AF-A0A412SV57-F1
#
_cell.length_a   1.000
_cell.length_b   1.000
_cell.length_c   1.000
_cell.angle_alpha   90.00
_cell.angle_beta   90.00
_cell.angle_gamma   90.00
#
_symmetry.space_group_name_H-M   'P 1'
#
loop_
_entity.id
_entity.type
_entity.pdbx_description
1 polymer ?
#
loop_
_entity_poly.entity_id
_entity_poly.type
_entity_poly.pdbx_seq_one_letter_code
_entity_poly.pdbx_strand_id
1 'polypeptide(L)'
;MGITKREIASELGVSKRTIANYIGKLGLGNHVSRNGNTDILDDFAAAAIADALKNPEKPSRQPAVAAPAPDSLADSLAAQLEIERSRNAELMEALAVER
;
A
#
# COMPACT_ATOMS: atom_id res chain seq x y z
N MET A 1 -11.33 -7.49 8.43
CA MET A 1 -12.82 -7.33 8.28
C MET A 1 -13.05 -6.90 6.84
N GLY A 2 -14.11 -7.31 6.15
CA GLY A 2 -14.27 -6.95 4.74
C GLY A 2 -14.82 -5.53 4.55
N ILE A 3 -14.19 -4.70 3.72
CA ILE A 3 -14.62 -3.33 3.37
C ILE A 3 -15.28 -3.30 1.99
N THR A 4 -16.34 -2.51 1.79
CA THR A 4 -17.00 -2.46 0.47
C THR A 4 -16.24 -1.54 -0.51
N LYS A 5 -16.41 -1.77 -1.83
CA LYS A 5 -15.95 -0.84 -2.89
C LYS A 5 -16.36 0.62 -2.66
N ARG A 6 -17.50 0.84 -1.99
CA ARG A 6 -18.00 2.19 -1.70
C ARG A 6 -17.21 2.83 -0.56
N GLU A 7 -17.01 2.09 0.52
CA GLU A 7 -16.32 2.60 1.71
C GLU A 7 -14.87 2.92 1.38
N ILE A 8 -14.17 2.00 0.72
CA ILE A 8 -12.79 2.27 0.30
C ILE A 8 -12.68 3.44 -0.69
N ALA A 9 -13.68 3.59 -1.58
CA ALA A 9 -13.75 4.73 -2.49
C ALA A 9 -13.91 6.05 -1.71
N SER A 10 -14.77 6.07 -0.69
CA SER A 10 -14.96 7.23 0.19
C SER A 10 -13.74 7.52 1.06
N GLU A 11 -13.07 6.49 1.58
CA GLU A 11 -11.88 6.61 2.42
C GLU A 11 -10.66 7.12 1.63
N LEU A 12 -10.48 6.61 0.42
CA LEU A 12 -9.39 7.04 -0.47
C LEU A 12 -9.74 8.30 -1.29
N GLY A 13 -10.97 8.82 -1.18
CA GLY A 13 -11.43 9.99 -1.93
C GLY A 13 -11.52 9.78 -3.45
N VAL A 14 -11.68 8.53 -3.90
CA VAL A 14 -11.75 8.18 -5.33
C VAL A 14 -13.13 7.68 -5.74
N SER A 15 -13.37 7.60 -7.05
CA SER A 15 -14.64 7.06 -7.55
C SER A 15 -14.71 5.53 -7.39
N LYS A 16 -15.92 4.98 -7.18
CA LYS A 16 -16.17 3.52 -7.23
C LYS A 16 -15.64 2.87 -8.52
N ARG A 17 -15.69 3.60 -9.63
CA ARG A 17 -15.22 3.14 -10.95
C ARG A 17 -13.69 3.03 -10.98
N THR A 18 -13.00 3.94 -10.29
CA THR A 18 -11.54 3.88 -10.09
C THR A 18 -11.15 2.61 -9.34
N ILE A 19 -11.80 2.32 -8.20
CA ILE A 19 -11.57 1.09 -7.43
C ILE A 19 -11.80 -0.16 -8.29
N ALA A 20 -12.90 -0.19 -9.06
CA ALA A 20 -13.19 -1.32 -9.95
C ALA A 20 -12.11 -1.52 -11.05
N ASN A 21 -11.58 -0.42 -11.60
CA ASN A 21 -10.50 -0.47 -12.58
C ASN A 21 -9.21 -1.01 -11.97
N TYR A 22 -8.86 -0.57 -10.75
CA TYR A 22 -7.66 -1.04 -10.05
C TYR A 22 -7.76 -2.49 -9.60
N ILE A 23 -8.94 -2.97 -9.19
CA ILE A 23 -9.17 -4.40 -8.91
C ILE A 23 -8.83 -5.26 -10.13
N GLY A 24 -9.29 -4.84 -11.32
CA GLY A 24 -8.98 -5.53 -12.57
C GLY A 24 -7.49 -5.44 -12.94
N LYS A 25 -6.87 -4.28 -12.77
CA LYS A 25 -5.44 -4.06 -13.08
C LYS A 25 -4.49 -4.82 -12.15
N LEU A 26 -4.83 -4.90 -10.86
CA LEU A 26 -3.98 -5.50 -9.83
C LEU A 26 -4.27 -7.00 -9.64
N GLY A 27 -5.23 -7.58 -10.38
CA GLY A 27 -5.56 -9.00 -10.27
C GLY A 27 -6.13 -9.39 -8.91
N LEU A 28 -6.79 -8.46 -8.21
CA LEU A 28 -7.30 -8.65 -6.85
C LEU A 28 -8.57 -9.52 -6.79
N GLY A 29 -8.88 -10.30 -7.82
CA GLY A 29 -10.10 -11.12 -7.90
C GLY A 29 -10.23 -12.11 -6.74
N ASN A 30 -9.11 -12.66 -6.24
CA ASN A 30 -9.08 -13.59 -5.12
C ASN A 30 -9.27 -12.92 -3.75
N HIS A 31 -9.14 -11.59 -3.71
CA HIS A 31 -9.26 -10.73 -2.54
C HIS A 31 -10.55 -9.91 -2.54
N VAL A 32 -11.43 -10.20 -3.51
CA VAL A 32 -12.73 -9.55 -3.70
C VAL A 32 -13.82 -10.61 -3.63
N SER A 33 -14.62 -10.57 -2.56
CA SER A 33 -15.81 -11.38 -2.44
C SER A 33 -17.01 -10.63 -3.03
N ARG A 34 -17.70 -11.25 -3.99
CA ARG A 34 -18.93 -10.68 -4.56
C ARG A 34 -20.14 -11.16 -3.76
N ASN A 35 -20.74 -10.25 -3.00
CA ASN A 35 -22.02 -10.44 -2.34
C ASN A 35 -23.14 -9.76 -3.15
N GLY A 36 -23.68 -10.48 -4.14
CA GLY A 36 -24.68 -9.95 -5.07
C GLY A 36 -24.13 -8.76 -5.88
N ASN A 37 -24.70 -7.57 -5.66
CA ASN A 37 -24.29 -6.32 -6.33
C ASN A 37 -23.15 -5.59 -5.60
N THR A 38 -22.73 -6.09 -4.44
CA THR A 38 -21.70 -5.46 -3.61
C THR A 38 -20.44 -6.30 -3.64
N ASP A 39 -19.32 -5.69 -4.00
CA ASP A 39 -18.02 -6.31 -3.88
C ASP A 39 -17.37 -5.89 -2.55
N ILE A 40 -16.99 -6.89 -1.76
CA ILE A 40 -16.32 -6.79 -0.47
C ILE A 40 -14.83 -7.08 -0.72
N LEU A 41 -13.99 -6.13 -0.37
CA LEU A 41 -12.53 -6.23 -0.43
C LEU A 41 -12.00 -6.62 0.94
N ASP A 42 -10.95 -7.42 0.98
CA ASP A 42 -10.18 -7.63 2.21
C ASP A 42 -9.17 -6.49 2.45
N ASP A 43 -8.55 -6.51 3.62
CA ASP A 43 -7.56 -5.51 4.04
C ASP A 43 -6.35 -5.44 3.08
N PHE A 44 -6.00 -6.55 2.42
CA PHE A 44 -4.91 -6.61 1.44
C PHE A 44 -5.28 -5.89 0.13
N ALA A 45 -6.46 -6.19 -0.44
CA ALA A 45 -6.96 -5.48 -1.62
C ALA A 45 -7.12 -4.00 -1.33
N ALA A 46 -7.52 -3.64 -0.11
CA ALA A 46 -7.63 -2.25 0.28
C ALA A 46 -6.28 -1.54 0.26
N ALA A 47 -5.27 -2.13 0.90
CA ALA A 47 -3.91 -1.60 0.92
C ALA A 47 -3.28 -1.53 -0.47
N ALA A 48 -3.46 -2.56 -1.31
CA ALA A 48 -2.91 -2.59 -2.66
C ALA A 48 -3.48 -1.48 -3.56
N ILE A 49 -4.79 -1.19 -3.42
CA ILE A 49 -5.42 -0.10 -4.17
C ILE A 49 -4.98 1.26 -3.63
N ALA A 50 -4.87 1.41 -2.32
CA ALA A 50 -4.37 2.65 -1.70
C ALA A 50 -2.93 2.94 -2.14
N ASP A 51 -2.05 1.94 -2.14
CA ASP A 51 -0.67 2.05 -2.59
C ASP A 51 -0.58 2.40 -4.08
N ALA A 52 -1.36 1.71 -4.93
CA ALA A 52 -1.39 1.99 -6.37
C ALA A 52 -1.91 3.40 -6.70
N LEU A 53 -2.79 3.96 -5.86
CA LEU A 53 -3.26 5.34 -5.99
C LEU A 53 -2.24 6.36 -5.50
N LYS A 54 -1.46 6.04 -4.45
CA LYS A 54 -0.44 6.92 -3.88
C LYS A 54 0.87 6.90 -4.68
N ASN A 55 1.16 5.79 -5.34
CA ASN A 55 2.34 5.57 -6.19
C ASN A 55 1.91 5.15 -7.61
N PRO A 56 1.51 6.11 -8.47
CA PRO A 56 1.12 5.80 -9.85
C PRO A 56 2.29 5.24 -10.72
N GLU A 57 3.53 5.31 -10.24
CA GLU A 57 4.76 4.94 -10.96
C GLU A 57 5.17 3.45 -10.90
N LYS A 58 4.24 2.49 -10.70
CA LYS A 58 4.38 1.10 -11.20
C LYS A 58 3.18 0.23 -10.80
N PRO A 59 2.26 -0.12 -11.72
CA PRO A 59 1.30 -1.20 -11.52
C PRO A 59 1.95 -2.60 -11.68
N SER A 60 3.24 -2.75 -11.33
CA SER A 60 4.00 -4.00 -11.48
C SER A 60 4.90 -4.23 -10.26
N ARG A 61 4.27 -4.33 -9.09
CA ARG A 61 4.79 -5.23 -8.08
C ARG A 61 3.83 -6.41 -8.01
N GLN A 62 3.95 -7.30 -8.99
CA GLN A 62 3.77 -8.72 -8.68
C GLN A 62 4.51 -8.95 -7.36
N PRO A 63 3.95 -9.68 -6.39
CA PRO A 63 4.77 -10.30 -5.37
C PRO A 63 5.65 -11.28 -6.14
N ALA A 64 6.79 -10.81 -6.63
CA ALA A 64 7.88 -11.65 -7.04
C ALA A 64 8.32 -12.35 -5.75
N VAL A 65 7.73 -13.51 -5.52
CA VAL A 65 8.38 -14.62 -4.85
C VAL A 65 9.65 -14.95 -5.62
N ALA A 66 10.63 -14.08 -5.46
CA ALA A 66 12.03 -14.37 -5.63
C ALA A 66 12.64 -13.68 -4.43
N ALA A 67 12.73 -14.42 -3.33
CA ALA A 67 13.59 -14.01 -2.23
C ALA A 67 14.96 -13.69 -2.86
N PRO A 68 15.41 -12.42 -2.87
CA PRO A 68 16.84 -12.20 -2.87
C PRO A 68 17.35 -12.92 -1.63
N ALA A 69 18.54 -13.50 -1.68
CA ALA A 69 19.15 -14.09 -0.51
C ALA A 69 18.87 -13.19 0.72
N PRO A 70 18.39 -13.76 1.85
CA PRO A 70 17.90 -12.97 2.99
C PRO A 70 18.93 -11.95 3.49
N ASP A 71 20.22 -12.21 3.24
CA ASP A 71 21.33 -11.33 3.56
C ASP A 71 21.30 -9.98 2.81
N SER A 72 21.03 -9.96 1.50
CA SER A 72 20.99 -8.70 0.74
C SER A 72 19.75 -7.85 1.02
N LEU A 73 18.64 -8.48 1.43
CA LEU A 73 17.47 -7.76 1.93
C LEU A 73 17.71 -7.19 3.32
N ALA A 74 18.41 -7.94 4.19
CA ALA A 74 18.78 -7.46 5.51
C ALA A 74 19.69 -6.22 5.42
N ASP A 75 20.68 -6.22 4.52
CA ASP A 75 21.55 -5.05 4.29
C ASP A 75 20.77 -3.84 3.74
N SER A 76 19.86 -4.06 2.78
CA SER A 76 19.01 -2.96 2.25
C SER A 76 18.06 -2.40 3.31
N LEU A 77 17.52 -3.25 4.19
CA LEU A 77 16.60 -2.84 5.25
C LEU A 77 17.36 -2.14 6.39
N ALA A 78 18.58 -2.58 6.71
CA ALA A 78 19.48 -1.91 7.64
C ALA A 78 19.88 -0.51 7.12
N ALA A 79 20.23 -0.40 5.84
CA ALA A 79 20.52 0.89 5.21
C ALA A 79 19.30 1.83 5.22
N GLN A 80 18.09 1.32 4.96
CA GLN A 80 16.86 2.12 5.06
C GLN A 80 16.55 2.55 6.50
N LEU A 81 16.75 1.67 7.48
CA LEU A 81 16.56 2.00 8.90
C LEU A 81 17.53 3.08 9.38
N GLU A 82 18.76 3.08 8.89
CA GLU A 82 19.77 4.09 9.24
C GLU A 82 19.45 5.47 8.64
N ILE A 83 18.96 5.49 7.40
CA ILE A 83 18.48 6.71 6.75
C ILE A 83 17.27 7.28 7.53
N GLU A 84 16.29 6.44 7.87
CA GLU A 84 15.11 6.88 8.62
C GLU A 84 15.45 7.30 10.06
N ARG A 85 16.42 6.65 10.72
CA ARG A 85 16.92 7.10 12.03
C ARG A 85 17.59 8.46 11.95
N SER A 86 18.43 8.68 10.95
CA SER A 86 19.08 9.97 10.73
C SER A 86 18.04 11.07 10.50
N ARG A 87 17.05 10.80 9.64
CA ARG A 87 15.95 11.72 9.37
C ARG A 87 15.11 12.02 10.62
N ASN A 88 14.87 11.02 11.46
CA ASN A 88 14.12 11.19 12.70
C ASN A 88 14.92 11.96 13.76
N ALA A 89 16.25 11.77 13.81
CA ALA A 89 17.15 12.55 14.65
C ALA A 89 17.15 14.03 14.21
N GLU A 90 17.24 14.32 12.91
CA GLU A 90 17.13 15.67 12.37
C GLU A 90 15.76 16.31 12.67
N LEU A 91 14.67 15.54 12.54
CA LEU A 91 13.32 16.02 12.91
C LEU A 91 13.19 16.28 14.41
N MET A 92 13.78 15.44 15.26
CA MET A 92 13.82 15.64 16.71
C MET A 92 14.66 16.86 17.09
N GLU A 93 15.79 17.10 16.42
CA GLU A 93 16.63 18.28 16.63
C GLU A 93 15.90 19.56 16.19
N ALA A 94 15.23 19.54 15.03
CA ALA A 94 14.40 20.64 14.56
C ALA A 94 13.23 20.94 15.52
N LEU A 95 12.56 19.91 16.03
CA LEU A 95 11.49 20.04 17.03
C LEU A 95 12.00 20.52 18.40
N ALA A 96 13.26 20.21 18.76
CA ALA A 96 13.88 20.67 20.00
C ALA A 96 14.38 22.13 19.90
N VAL A 97 14.78 22.57 18.70
CA VAL A 97 15.16 23.97 18.40
C VAL A 97 13.93 24.89 18.32
N GLU A 98 12.76 24.36 17.97
CA GLU A 98 11.49 25.10 17.88
C GLU A 98 10.72 25.16 19.22
N ARG A 99 11.43 25.20 20.37
CA ARG A 99 10.86 25.47 21.70
C ARG A 99 11.53 26.64 22.41
#